data_AF-A0A519SQV5-F1
#
_entry.id   AF-A0A519SQV5-F1
#
_cell.length_a   1.000
_cell.length_b   1.000
_cell.length_c   1.000
_cell.angle_alpha   90.00
_cell.angle_beta   90.00
_cell.angle_gamma   90.00
#
_symmetry.space_group_name_H-M   'P 1'
#
loop_
_entity.id
_entity.type
_entity.pdbx_description
1 polymer ?
#
loop_
_entity_poly.entity_id
_entity_poly.type
_entity_poly.pdbx_seq_one_letter_code
_entity_poly.pdbx_strand_id
1 'polypeptide(L)'
;MRDIIPYVNPTDILKFFNEFPLKQFEKANPKVGQSVVVTSASIVDYFITIPTKFREQGPYVMEYHNALLKMCQLLVNEGLLTPEGNASGMEQRYRGNGFGKPQLIDYGYYDFMIYGFPVIRKNFEDAVRPVIVNHNVKDKKEDIGSGFTIGHGGTMYFITARHCLPKGQLITIPMFLPPGEPLIPVNIFAAQDPNVDLVIIETSDKVAISDKWFFLDNPQVLDNVLTMGYPPIQGFTEAIQVSETATIATDLKSSTGQVTGTGKHYWGGMKDHFLISARVKGGNSGGPVINRYGLVVGVVIELLQNETTPDLLGYGVAISSSVIEDLLISREGKEHKIDFEKLTFETNEFGFWLT
;
A
#
# COMPACT_ATOMS: atom_id res chain seq x y z
N MET A 1 16.75 4.16 -11.38
CA MET A 1 16.49 4.70 -10.03
C MET A 1 17.83 5.23 -9.54
N ARG A 2 17.95 6.47 -9.01
CA ARG A 2 19.20 6.84 -8.32
C ARG A 2 19.30 5.91 -7.12
N ASP A 3 20.44 5.25 -6.94
CA ASP A 3 20.63 4.34 -5.82
C ASP A 3 20.38 5.09 -4.51
N ILE A 4 19.56 4.50 -3.63
CA ILE A 4 19.31 5.08 -2.30
C ILE A 4 20.64 5.00 -1.56
N ILE A 5 21.17 6.16 -1.19
CA ILE A 5 22.43 6.24 -0.44
C ILE A 5 22.19 5.58 0.94
N PRO A 6 22.99 4.58 1.32
CA PRO A 6 22.86 3.93 2.63
C PRO A 6 22.85 4.96 3.76
N TYR A 7 22.03 4.75 4.80
CA TYR A 7 21.92 5.68 5.95
C TYR A 7 21.50 7.11 5.59
N VAL A 8 20.83 7.32 4.45
CA VAL A 8 20.21 8.62 4.12
C VAL A 8 18.69 8.48 3.96
N ASN A 9 18.10 7.45 4.56
CA ASN A 9 16.65 7.27 4.55
C ASN A 9 15.98 8.19 5.60
N PRO A 10 14.81 8.78 5.25
CA PRO A 10 14.01 9.62 6.14
C PRO A 10 13.81 9.03 7.54
N THR A 11 13.50 7.74 7.63
CA THR A 11 13.19 7.06 8.89
C THR A 11 14.36 7.12 9.87
N ASP A 12 15.57 6.74 9.45
CA ASP A 12 16.75 6.71 10.32
C ASP A 12 17.17 8.10 10.77
N ILE A 13 17.09 9.08 9.87
CA ILE A 13 17.39 10.49 10.18
C ILE A 13 16.39 11.01 11.22
N LEU A 14 15.11 10.73 11.03
CA LEU A 14 14.07 11.16 11.95
C LEU A 14 14.19 10.50 13.31
N LYS A 15 14.47 9.19 13.38
CA LYS A 15 14.78 8.47 14.63
C LYS A 15 15.91 9.16 15.38
N PHE A 16 17.02 9.45 14.69
CA PHE A 16 18.16 10.11 15.30
C PHE A 16 17.80 11.46 15.93
N PHE A 17 17.18 12.37 15.17
CA PHE A 17 16.90 13.72 15.68
C PHE A 17 15.87 13.74 16.82
N ASN A 18 14.98 12.75 16.91
CA ASN A 18 14.04 12.61 18.01
C ASN A 18 14.70 11.99 19.25
N GLU A 19 15.55 10.99 19.08
CA GLU A 19 16.21 10.30 20.19
C GLU A 19 17.40 11.08 20.77
N PHE A 20 18.02 11.97 19.99
CA PHE A 20 19.24 12.65 20.41
C PHE A 20 19.11 13.48 21.70
N PRO A 21 18.05 14.30 21.89
CA PRO A 21 17.82 14.98 23.16
C PRO A 21 17.45 14.00 24.30
N LEU A 22 16.71 12.94 24.01
CA LEU A 22 16.31 11.92 24.99
C LEU A 22 17.54 11.19 25.55
N LYS A 23 18.46 10.77 24.69
CA LYS A 23 19.73 10.13 25.06
C LYS A 23 20.61 11.04 25.93
N GLN A 24 20.61 12.35 25.68
CA GLN A 24 21.30 13.32 26.55
C GLN A 24 20.65 13.38 27.95
N PHE A 25 19.32 13.43 27.99
CA PHE A 25 18.57 13.45 29.25
C PHE A 25 18.80 12.18 30.07
N GLU A 26 18.69 11.00 29.45
CA GLU A 26 18.94 9.71 30.10
C GLU A 26 20.36 9.63 30.66
N LYS A 27 21.36 10.07 29.88
CA LYS A 27 22.76 10.10 30.31
C LYS A 27 23.01 11.05 31.48
N ALA A 28 22.26 12.17 31.55
CA ALA A 28 22.35 13.11 32.65
C ALA A 28 21.76 12.55 33.96
N ASN A 29 20.91 11.51 33.87
CA ASN A 29 20.26 10.82 34.99
C ASN A 29 19.74 11.80 36.08
N PRO A 30 18.88 12.77 35.71
CA PRO A 30 18.44 13.79 36.64
C PRO A 30 17.54 13.23 37.72
N LYS A 31 17.63 13.81 38.92
CA LYS A 31 16.69 13.50 39.99
C LYS A 31 15.32 14.11 39.68
N VAL A 32 14.27 13.55 40.27
CA VAL A 32 12.90 14.10 40.18
C VAL A 32 12.91 15.58 40.60
N GLY A 33 12.37 16.45 39.75
CA GLY A 33 12.35 17.90 39.98
C GLY A 33 13.61 18.66 39.51
N GLN A 34 14.63 17.97 38.98
CA GLN A 34 15.83 18.59 38.43
C GLN A 34 15.66 18.85 36.92
N SER A 35 15.82 20.11 36.51
CA SER A 35 15.88 20.48 35.09
C SER A 35 17.23 20.12 34.49
N VAL A 36 17.22 19.59 33.26
CA VAL A 36 18.41 19.34 32.45
C VAL A 36 18.28 20.09 31.14
N VAL A 37 19.32 20.83 30.78
CA VAL A 37 19.41 21.45 29.47
C VAL A 37 19.88 20.39 28.47
N VAL A 38 19.06 20.12 27.47
CA VAL A 38 19.41 19.26 26.33
C VAL A 38 19.53 20.11 25.07
N THR A 39 20.34 19.66 24.12
CA THR A 39 20.55 20.36 22.85
C THR A 39 19.93 19.59 21.69
N SER A 40 19.45 20.30 20.66
CA SER A 40 19.14 19.71 19.34
C SER A 40 20.40 19.13 18.70
N ALA A 41 20.29 18.27 17.69
CA ALA A 41 21.46 17.69 17.00
C ALA A 41 21.73 18.44 15.69
N SER A 42 22.97 18.42 15.17
CA SER A 42 23.28 18.87 13.80
C SER A 42 23.28 17.72 12.78
N ILE A 43 23.39 18.05 11.49
CA ILE A 43 23.58 17.04 10.45
C ILE A 43 24.96 16.37 10.59
N VAL A 44 25.99 17.10 11.05
CA VAL A 44 27.29 16.51 11.39
C VAL A 44 27.12 15.46 12.48
N ASP A 45 26.34 15.75 13.53
CA ASP A 45 26.08 14.81 14.62
C ASP A 45 25.46 13.50 14.09
N TYR A 46 24.59 13.56 13.07
CA TYR A 46 24.06 12.37 12.39
C TYR A 46 25.11 11.70 11.51
N PHE A 47 25.81 12.47 10.68
CA PHE A 47 26.79 11.96 9.72
C PHE A 47 27.85 11.10 10.40
N ILE A 48 28.35 11.50 11.57
CA ILE A 48 29.37 10.70 12.29
C ILE A 48 28.86 9.34 12.78
N THR A 49 27.55 9.14 12.88
CA THR A 49 26.94 7.83 13.23
C THR A 49 27.00 6.84 12.07
N ILE A 50 27.15 7.32 10.83
CA ILE A 50 27.23 6.47 9.65
C ILE A 50 28.56 5.67 9.68
N PRO A 51 28.55 4.36 9.43
CA PRO A 51 29.76 3.55 9.52
C PRO A 51 30.87 4.04 8.58
N THR A 52 32.11 4.09 9.08
CA THR A 52 33.28 4.63 8.37
C THR A 52 33.48 4.06 6.96
N LYS A 53 33.19 2.76 6.77
CA LYS A 53 33.28 2.10 5.47
C LYS A 53 32.45 2.79 4.37
N PHE A 54 31.33 3.41 4.74
CA PHE A 54 30.49 4.15 3.80
C PHE A 54 30.93 5.61 3.64
N ARG A 55 31.43 6.22 4.72
CA ARG A 55 31.87 7.63 4.74
C ARG A 55 33.22 7.88 4.07
N GLU A 56 34.10 6.88 4.01
CA GLU A 56 35.49 7.07 3.55
C GLU A 56 35.90 6.15 2.39
N GLN A 57 35.24 5.00 2.23
CA GLN A 57 35.67 3.94 1.29
C GLN A 57 34.55 3.47 0.35
N GLY A 58 33.37 4.08 0.41
CA GLY A 58 32.20 3.70 -0.38
C GLY A 58 32.06 4.49 -1.68
N PRO A 59 31.22 4.03 -2.63
CA PRO A 59 30.95 4.78 -3.85
C PRO A 59 30.20 6.10 -3.59
N TYR A 60 29.57 6.25 -2.41
CA TYR A 60 28.69 7.38 -2.07
C TYR A 60 29.37 8.49 -1.25
N VAL A 61 30.69 8.42 -1.02
CA VAL A 61 31.44 9.35 -0.14
C VAL A 61 31.14 10.82 -0.49
N MET A 62 31.14 11.15 -1.78
CA MET A 62 30.92 12.51 -2.28
C MET A 62 29.44 12.92 -2.29
N GLU A 63 28.52 11.99 -2.03
CA GLU A 63 27.08 12.20 -2.15
C GLU A 63 26.41 12.50 -0.81
N TYR A 64 26.97 12.02 0.30
CA TYR A 64 26.37 12.16 1.64
C TYR A 64 26.06 13.60 2.03
N HIS A 65 26.98 14.54 1.77
CA HIS A 65 26.80 15.94 2.15
C HIS A 65 25.51 16.51 1.58
N ASN A 66 25.36 16.47 0.25
CA ASN A 66 24.19 17.01 -0.44
C ASN A 66 22.93 16.18 -0.13
N ALA A 67 23.07 14.86 0.00
CA ALA A 67 21.95 13.98 0.25
C ALA A 67 21.32 14.22 1.63
N LEU A 68 22.15 14.35 2.68
CA LEU A 68 21.68 14.63 4.04
C LEU A 68 21.07 16.03 4.15
N LEU A 69 21.68 17.04 3.53
CA LEU A 69 21.11 18.39 3.47
C LEU A 69 19.74 18.39 2.82
N LYS A 70 19.63 17.78 1.63
CA LYS A 70 18.36 17.65 0.92
C LYS A 70 17.34 16.91 1.77
N MET A 71 17.74 15.83 2.44
CA MET A 71 16.83 15.01 3.23
C MET A 71 16.29 15.76 4.44
N CYS A 72 17.15 16.44 5.18
CA CYS A 72 16.72 17.28 6.31
C CYS A 72 15.77 18.37 5.84
N GLN A 73 16.03 19.02 4.70
CA GLN A 73 15.13 20.02 4.14
C GLN A 73 13.75 19.46 3.78
N LEU A 74 13.70 18.26 3.19
CA LEU A 74 12.43 17.60 2.88
C LEU A 74 11.65 17.26 4.16
N LEU A 75 12.33 16.76 5.20
CA LEU A 75 11.71 16.50 6.49
C LEU A 75 11.22 17.79 7.18
N VAL A 76 11.92 18.91 7.02
CA VAL A 76 11.44 20.23 7.50
C VAL A 76 10.18 20.66 6.76
N ASN A 77 10.14 20.47 5.43
CA ASN A 77 8.96 20.84 4.63
C ASN A 77 7.72 20.04 5.01
N GLU A 78 7.88 18.78 5.41
CA GLU A 78 6.80 17.94 5.95
C GLU A 78 6.52 18.21 7.45
N GLY A 79 7.19 19.18 8.06
CA GLY A 79 7.01 19.54 9.48
C GLY A 79 7.52 18.48 10.47
N LEU A 80 8.35 17.54 10.02
CA LEU A 80 8.91 16.46 10.87
C LEU A 80 10.17 16.90 11.62
N LEU A 81 10.87 17.91 11.09
CA LEU A 81 12.01 18.56 11.74
C LEU A 81 11.75 20.06 11.87
N THR A 82 12.22 20.67 12.96
CA THR A 82 12.27 22.12 13.14
C THR A 82 13.73 22.57 13.17
N PRO A 83 14.19 23.45 12.25
CA PRO A 83 15.53 24.01 12.34
C PRO A 83 15.66 24.90 13.58
N GLU A 84 16.79 24.81 14.28
CA GLU A 84 17.10 25.59 15.47
C GLU A 84 18.47 26.26 15.37
N GLY A 85 18.61 27.44 15.97
CA GLY A 85 19.86 28.21 15.97
C GLY A 85 20.16 28.90 14.64
N ASN A 86 21.36 29.48 14.54
CA ASN A 86 21.80 30.31 13.40
C ASN A 86 22.87 29.64 12.53
N ALA A 87 23.18 28.37 12.79
CA ALA A 87 24.15 27.62 11.98
C ALA A 87 23.58 27.32 10.58
N SER A 88 24.41 26.85 9.65
CA SER A 88 23.98 26.53 8.28
C SER A 88 24.72 25.31 7.73
N GLY A 89 24.25 24.78 6.61
CA GLY A 89 24.85 23.60 6.00
C GLY A 89 24.80 22.40 6.96
N MET A 90 25.88 21.63 7.04
CA MET A 90 25.93 20.45 7.90
C MET A 90 25.85 20.78 9.40
N GLU A 91 26.21 22.00 9.78
CA GLU A 91 26.15 22.47 11.17
C GLU A 91 24.74 22.90 11.59
N GLN A 92 23.79 23.02 10.64
CA GLN A 92 22.40 23.33 10.96
C GLN A 92 21.85 22.29 11.95
N ARG A 93 21.27 22.80 13.04
CA ARG A 93 20.67 21.97 14.08
C ARG A 93 19.19 21.80 13.86
N TYR A 94 18.67 20.64 14.24
CA TYR A 94 17.26 20.31 14.13
C TYR A 94 16.74 19.68 15.41
N ARG A 95 15.49 20.03 15.74
CA ARG A 95 14.66 19.32 16.71
C ARG A 95 13.69 18.42 15.95
N GLY A 96 13.63 17.15 16.35
CA GLY A 96 12.57 16.23 15.90
C GLY A 96 11.22 16.63 16.47
N ASN A 97 10.18 16.63 15.64
CA ASN A 97 8.81 16.98 16.03
C ASN A 97 7.97 15.76 16.43
N GLY A 98 8.61 14.64 16.75
CA GLY A 98 7.96 13.35 16.98
C GLY A 98 7.68 12.60 15.68
N PHE A 99 7.22 11.36 15.84
CA PHE A 99 6.76 10.50 14.76
C PHE A 99 5.59 9.63 15.25
N GLY A 100 4.90 8.98 14.31
CA GLY A 100 3.74 8.14 14.54
C GLY A 100 4.08 6.84 15.27
N LYS A 101 3.11 5.94 15.31
CA LYS A 101 3.26 4.66 16.01
C LYS A 101 4.47 3.86 15.48
N PRO A 102 5.22 3.13 16.32
CA PRO A 102 6.39 2.35 15.90
C PRO A 102 6.15 1.45 14.67
N GLN A 103 4.94 0.89 14.56
CA GLN A 103 4.55 0.04 13.42
C GLN A 103 4.62 0.77 12.07
N LEU A 104 4.30 2.07 12.02
CA LEU A 104 4.38 2.86 10.78
C LEU A 104 5.83 3.16 10.41
N ILE A 105 6.71 3.23 11.41
CA ILE A 105 8.14 3.46 11.19
C ILE A 105 8.76 2.22 10.55
N ASP A 106 8.50 1.05 11.13
CA ASP A 106 9.01 -0.23 10.63
C ASP A 106 8.40 -0.60 9.26
N TYR A 107 7.21 -0.06 8.96
CA TYR A 107 6.56 -0.16 7.65
C TYR A 107 7.28 0.61 6.54
N GLY A 108 8.02 1.68 6.88
CA GLY A 108 8.65 2.59 5.90
C GLY A 108 7.81 3.82 5.55
N TYR A 109 6.80 4.17 6.36
CA TYR A 109 5.86 5.27 6.11
C TYR A 109 6.55 6.59 5.72
N TYR A 110 7.60 6.97 6.45
CA TYR A 110 8.34 8.22 6.19
C TYR A 110 9.25 8.12 4.97
N ASP A 111 9.78 6.93 4.69
CA ASP A 111 10.58 6.71 3.49
C ASP A 111 9.72 6.85 2.24
N PHE A 112 8.51 6.30 2.27
CA PHE A 112 7.52 6.43 1.21
C PHE A 112 7.05 7.88 1.03
N MET A 113 6.77 8.58 2.13
CA MET A 113 6.33 9.99 2.10
C MET A 113 7.32 10.89 1.34
N ILE A 114 8.62 10.67 1.54
CA ILE A 114 9.66 11.55 1.00
C ILE A 114 10.21 11.06 -0.35
N TYR A 115 10.42 9.76 -0.53
CA TYR A 115 10.93 9.22 -1.79
C TYR A 115 9.85 8.99 -2.84
N GLY A 116 8.59 8.87 -2.42
CA GLY A 116 7.42 8.72 -3.28
C GLY A 116 7.25 7.34 -3.91
N PHE A 117 6.39 7.28 -4.91
CA PHE A 117 5.94 6.04 -5.55
C PHE A 117 7.01 5.09 -6.08
N PRO A 118 8.17 5.53 -6.60
CA PRO A 118 9.21 4.60 -7.04
C PRO A 118 9.71 3.65 -5.93
N VAL A 119 9.81 4.15 -4.69
CA VAL A 119 10.23 3.33 -3.54
C VAL A 119 9.08 2.47 -3.05
N ILE A 120 7.85 2.99 -3.04
CA ILE A 120 6.64 2.20 -2.73
C ILE A 120 6.52 1.01 -3.69
N ARG A 121 6.60 1.25 -5.00
CA ARG A 121 6.52 0.21 -6.03
C ARG A 121 7.58 -0.87 -5.79
N LYS A 122 8.83 -0.48 -5.56
CA LYS A 122 9.92 -1.43 -5.30
C LYS A 122 9.70 -2.22 -4.01
N ASN A 123 9.20 -1.58 -2.96
CA ASN A 123 8.99 -2.24 -1.66
C ASN A 123 7.85 -3.27 -1.71
N PHE A 124 6.82 -3.03 -2.53
CA PHE A 124 5.62 -3.84 -2.57
C PHE A 124 5.38 -4.57 -3.90
N GLU A 125 6.35 -4.60 -4.83
CA GLU A 125 6.19 -5.32 -6.09
C GLU A 125 5.84 -6.79 -5.88
N ASP A 126 6.40 -7.39 -4.83
CA ASP A 126 6.12 -8.76 -4.46
C ASP A 126 4.81 -8.97 -3.71
N ALA A 127 4.29 -7.95 -3.05
CA ALA A 127 3.01 -8.01 -2.37
C ALA A 127 1.82 -8.03 -3.34
N VAL A 128 2.04 -7.73 -4.63
CA VAL A 128 1.01 -7.72 -5.68
C VAL A 128 1.24 -8.88 -6.64
N ARG A 129 0.24 -9.75 -6.82
CA ARG A 129 0.31 -10.95 -7.67
C ARG A 129 -0.78 -10.98 -8.73
N PRO A 130 -0.54 -11.63 -9.88
CA PRO A 130 -1.59 -11.89 -10.84
C PRO A 130 -2.55 -12.94 -10.28
N VAL A 131 -3.83 -12.82 -10.63
CA VAL A 131 -4.84 -13.86 -10.45
C VAL A 131 -5.11 -14.44 -11.83
N ILE A 132 -4.63 -15.66 -12.09
CA ILE A 132 -4.68 -16.26 -13.42
C ILE A 132 -5.81 -17.29 -13.45
N VAL A 133 -6.74 -17.13 -14.39
CA VAL A 133 -7.87 -18.04 -14.57
C VAL A 133 -7.61 -18.95 -15.76
N ASN A 134 -7.82 -20.25 -15.57
CA ASN A 134 -7.56 -21.32 -16.54
C ASN A 134 -6.09 -21.42 -16.98
N HIS A 135 -5.15 -21.11 -16.08
CA HIS A 135 -3.72 -21.23 -16.38
C HIS A 135 -3.38 -22.64 -16.86
N ASN A 136 -2.77 -22.75 -18.04
CA ASN A 136 -2.41 -24.02 -18.70
C ASN A 136 -3.57 -25.04 -18.88
N VAL A 137 -4.84 -24.59 -18.84
CA VAL A 137 -5.99 -25.46 -19.11
C VAL A 137 -6.23 -25.52 -20.62
N LYS A 138 -6.13 -26.73 -21.19
CA LYS A 138 -6.41 -26.95 -22.62
C LYS A 138 -7.82 -26.47 -22.98
N ASP A 139 -7.94 -25.87 -24.16
CA ASP A 139 -9.22 -25.44 -24.77
C ASP A 139 -9.98 -24.34 -24.01
N LYS A 140 -9.35 -23.69 -23.01
CA LYS A 140 -9.89 -22.49 -22.35
C LYS A 140 -8.98 -21.29 -22.58
N LYS A 141 -9.59 -20.13 -22.75
CA LYS A 141 -8.86 -18.85 -22.80
C LYS A 141 -8.40 -18.49 -21.38
N GLU A 142 -7.13 -18.14 -21.26
CA GLU A 142 -6.60 -17.58 -20.01
C GLU A 142 -7.16 -16.17 -19.81
N ASP A 143 -7.54 -15.87 -18.57
CA ASP A 143 -7.91 -14.53 -18.14
C ASP A 143 -7.04 -14.14 -16.96
N ILE A 144 -6.83 -12.83 -16.79
CA ILE A 144 -5.92 -12.31 -15.78
C ILE A 144 -6.58 -11.17 -15.00
N GLY A 145 -6.45 -11.25 -13.69
CA GLY A 145 -6.73 -10.18 -12.75
C GLY A 145 -5.49 -9.89 -11.90
N SER A 146 -5.68 -9.03 -10.89
CA SER A 146 -4.64 -8.66 -9.94
C SER A 146 -5.15 -8.86 -8.51
N GLY A 147 -4.23 -8.97 -7.57
CA GLY A 147 -4.53 -8.91 -6.16
C GLY A 147 -3.29 -8.58 -5.35
N PHE A 148 -3.47 -8.36 -4.06
CA PHE A 148 -2.39 -7.92 -3.18
C PHE A 148 -2.54 -8.43 -1.76
N THR A 149 -1.44 -8.43 -1.02
CA THR A 149 -1.42 -8.89 0.37
C THR A 149 -1.57 -7.78 1.39
N ILE A 150 -2.38 -8.03 2.42
CA ILE A 150 -2.48 -7.19 3.62
C ILE A 150 -2.22 -8.01 4.88
N GLY A 151 -1.74 -7.35 5.91
CA GLY A 151 -1.61 -7.92 7.26
C GLY A 151 -2.69 -7.37 8.19
N HIS A 152 -3.46 -8.26 8.81
CA HIS A 152 -4.47 -7.89 9.81
C HIS A 152 -4.51 -8.90 10.96
N GLY A 153 -4.45 -8.42 12.21
CA GLY A 153 -4.56 -9.29 13.38
C GLY A 153 -3.44 -10.35 13.53
N GLY A 154 -2.31 -10.19 12.84
CA GLY A 154 -1.23 -11.19 12.80
C GLY A 154 -1.43 -12.31 11.76
N THR A 155 -2.46 -12.18 10.92
CA THR A 155 -2.79 -13.04 9.79
C THR A 155 -2.60 -12.29 8.47
N MET A 156 -2.23 -13.03 7.43
CA MET A 156 -2.06 -12.52 6.09
C MET A 156 -3.28 -12.83 5.23
N TYR A 157 -3.69 -11.85 4.44
CA TYR A 157 -4.81 -11.97 3.51
C TYR A 157 -4.37 -11.55 2.12
N PHE A 158 -4.84 -12.27 1.11
CA PHE A 158 -4.79 -11.84 -0.27
C PHE A 158 -6.14 -11.26 -0.67
N ILE A 159 -6.13 -10.03 -1.18
CA ILE A 159 -7.30 -9.26 -1.58
C ILE A 159 -7.34 -9.20 -3.11
N THR A 160 -8.50 -9.44 -3.69
CA THR A 160 -8.74 -9.28 -5.12
C THR A 160 -10.21 -8.93 -5.39
N ALA A 161 -10.55 -8.68 -6.65
CA ALA A 161 -11.94 -8.50 -7.06
C ALA A 161 -12.66 -9.85 -7.09
N ARG A 162 -13.95 -9.87 -6.73
CA ARG A 162 -14.71 -11.13 -6.66
C ARG A 162 -14.86 -11.76 -8.05
N HIS A 163 -15.04 -10.97 -9.11
CA HIS A 163 -15.12 -11.52 -10.47
C HIS A 163 -13.80 -12.12 -10.99
N CYS A 164 -12.64 -11.80 -10.38
CA CYS A 164 -11.37 -12.46 -10.72
C CYS A 164 -11.33 -13.92 -10.25
N LEU A 165 -12.31 -14.37 -9.45
CA LEU A 165 -12.47 -15.76 -9.00
C LEU A 165 -13.76 -16.38 -9.59
N PRO A 166 -13.84 -16.64 -10.90
CA PRO A 166 -15.06 -17.21 -11.49
C PRO A 166 -15.28 -18.66 -11.04
N LYS A 167 -16.53 -19.00 -10.68
CA LYS A 167 -16.92 -20.36 -10.26
C LYS A 167 -16.67 -21.39 -11.35
N GLY A 168 -16.22 -22.59 -10.95
CA GLY A 168 -15.96 -23.72 -11.86
C GLY A 168 -14.76 -23.54 -12.80
N GLN A 169 -13.89 -22.55 -12.57
CA GLN A 169 -12.66 -22.33 -13.33
C GLN A 169 -11.44 -22.46 -12.43
N LEU A 170 -10.33 -22.95 -12.99
CA LEU A 170 -9.09 -23.10 -12.24
C LEU A 170 -8.53 -21.71 -11.98
N ILE A 171 -8.30 -21.39 -10.72
CA ILE A 171 -7.69 -20.14 -10.29
C ILE A 171 -6.29 -20.45 -9.78
N THR A 172 -5.30 -19.75 -10.34
CA THR A 172 -3.89 -19.84 -9.98
C THR A 172 -3.40 -18.47 -9.54
N ILE A 173 -2.97 -18.36 -8.28
CA ILE A 173 -2.30 -17.18 -7.73
C ILE A 173 -0.86 -17.61 -7.43
N PRO A 174 0.14 -17.23 -8.24
CA PRO A 174 1.49 -17.72 -8.06
C PRO A 174 2.16 -17.08 -6.83
N MET A 175 2.79 -17.91 -6.00
CA MET A 175 3.60 -17.45 -4.86
C MET A 175 4.86 -16.71 -5.35
N PHE A 176 5.47 -17.22 -6.43
CA PHE A 176 6.66 -16.66 -7.09
C PHE A 176 6.44 -16.50 -8.60
N LEU A 177 7.09 -15.50 -9.21
CA LEU A 177 7.06 -15.26 -10.66
C LEU A 177 8.41 -15.65 -11.31
N PRO A 178 8.45 -16.22 -12.53
CA PRO A 178 7.37 -16.64 -13.44
C PRO A 178 6.80 -18.03 -13.03
N PRO A 179 5.51 -18.32 -13.29
CA PRO A 179 4.59 -18.93 -12.31
C PRO A 179 5.19 -20.12 -11.56
N GLY A 180 5.42 -19.90 -10.26
CA GLY A 180 5.83 -20.92 -9.29
C GLY A 180 4.62 -21.63 -8.67
N GLU A 181 4.83 -22.16 -7.46
CA GLU A 181 3.78 -22.86 -6.70
C GLU A 181 2.56 -21.94 -6.46
N PRO A 182 1.33 -22.47 -6.58
CA PRO A 182 0.13 -21.68 -6.33
C PRO A 182 -0.09 -21.46 -4.84
N LEU A 183 -0.62 -20.29 -4.49
CA LEU A 183 -1.19 -20.03 -3.19
C LEU A 183 -2.38 -20.98 -2.96
N ILE A 184 -2.36 -21.65 -1.81
CA ILE A 184 -3.46 -22.50 -1.35
C ILE A 184 -4.30 -21.74 -0.31
N PRO A 185 -5.59 -21.46 -0.59
CA PRO A 185 -6.48 -20.80 0.36
C PRO A 185 -6.75 -21.65 1.61
N VAL A 186 -6.85 -21.02 2.78
CA VAL A 186 -7.41 -21.63 4.00
C VAL A 186 -8.91 -21.36 4.08
N ASN A 187 -9.28 -20.10 3.89
CA ASN A 187 -10.66 -19.65 3.85
C ASN A 187 -10.80 -18.54 2.79
N ILE A 188 -11.95 -18.47 2.14
CA ILE A 188 -12.29 -17.42 1.19
C ILE A 188 -13.60 -16.79 1.66
N PHE A 189 -13.61 -15.46 1.81
CA PHE A 189 -14.79 -14.72 2.24
C PHE A 189 -15.11 -13.61 1.25
N ALA A 190 -16.39 -13.46 0.91
CA ALA A 190 -16.90 -12.38 0.08
C ALA A 190 -18.08 -11.70 0.78
N ALA A 191 -18.33 -10.44 0.45
CA ALA A 191 -19.56 -9.78 0.85
C ALA A 191 -20.77 -10.45 0.19
N GLN A 192 -21.88 -10.60 0.93
CA GLN A 192 -23.14 -11.12 0.38
C GLN A 192 -23.78 -10.12 -0.60
N ASP A 193 -23.51 -8.83 -0.45
CA ASP A 193 -24.00 -7.81 -1.38
C ASP A 193 -23.39 -8.05 -2.79
N PRO A 194 -24.22 -8.32 -3.82
CA PRO A 194 -23.72 -8.52 -5.17
C PRO A 194 -23.08 -7.26 -5.76
N ASN A 195 -23.28 -6.07 -5.20
CA ASN A 195 -22.65 -4.82 -5.65
C ASN A 195 -21.24 -4.61 -5.05
N VAL A 196 -20.84 -5.44 -4.08
CA VAL A 196 -19.50 -5.41 -3.51
C VAL A 196 -18.64 -6.47 -4.20
N ASP A 197 -17.82 -6.03 -5.14
CA ASP A 197 -16.97 -6.88 -5.96
C ASP A 197 -15.59 -7.11 -5.32
N LEU A 198 -15.59 -7.61 -4.09
CA LEU A 198 -14.37 -7.83 -3.32
C LEU A 198 -14.39 -9.18 -2.62
N VAL A 199 -13.23 -9.82 -2.57
CA VAL A 199 -13.01 -11.09 -1.88
C VAL A 199 -11.71 -11.04 -1.08
N ILE A 200 -11.73 -11.64 0.11
CA ILE A 200 -10.56 -11.81 0.96
C ILE A 200 -10.23 -13.30 1.07
N ILE A 201 -8.96 -13.65 0.80
CA ILE A 201 -8.44 -15.00 0.87
C ILE A 201 -7.47 -15.07 2.06
N GLU A 202 -7.79 -15.87 3.06
CA GLU A 202 -6.88 -16.18 4.16
C GLU A 202 -5.86 -17.24 3.73
N THR A 203 -4.59 -16.99 4.04
CA THR A 203 -3.47 -17.84 3.64
C THR A 203 -2.90 -18.55 4.87
N SER A 204 -2.49 -19.83 4.73
CA SER A 204 -1.84 -20.56 5.83
C SER A 204 -0.37 -20.16 6.00
N ASP A 205 0.27 -19.76 4.91
CA ASP A 205 1.66 -19.35 4.89
C ASP A 205 1.74 -17.82 4.98
N LYS A 206 2.33 -17.35 6.09
CA LYS A 206 2.48 -15.91 6.39
C LYS A 206 3.46 -15.21 5.44
N VAL A 207 4.27 -15.96 4.69
CA VAL A 207 5.25 -15.43 3.74
C VAL A 207 4.92 -15.90 2.32
N ALA A 208 3.76 -16.52 2.09
CA ALA A 208 3.49 -17.22 0.82
C ALA A 208 3.63 -16.34 -0.43
N ILE A 209 3.43 -15.04 -0.31
CA ILE A 209 3.52 -14.12 -1.45
C ILE A 209 4.65 -13.11 -1.29
N SER A 210 4.81 -12.53 -0.09
CA SER A 210 5.84 -11.52 0.21
C SER A 210 6.08 -11.43 1.72
N ASP A 211 7.29 -11.03 2.10
CA ASP A 211 7.64 -10.61 3.47
C ASP A 211 7.21 -9.17 3.77
N LYS A 212 6.67 -8.47 2.77
CA LYS A 212 6.03 -7.16 2.86
C LYS A 212 4.55 -7.27 2.56
N TRP A 213 3.76 -6.47 3.24
CA TRP A 213 2.31 -6.42 3.05
C TRP A 213 1.81 -5.01 3.29
N PHE A 214 0.66 -4.69 2.72
CA PHE A 214 0.09 -3.37 2.86
C PHE A 214 -0.67 -3.21 4.18
N PHE A 215 -0.66 -1.98 4.68
CA PHE A 215 -1.65 -1.49 5.64
C PHE A 215 -2.75 -0.72 4.91
N LEU A 216 -3.92 -0.64 5.53
CA LEU A 216 -5.09 0.07 5.01
C LEU A 216 -5.15 1.49 5.55
N ASP A 217 -5.72 2.39 4.74
CA ASP A 217 -6.07 3.77 5.11
C ASP A 217 -7.29 4.21 4.31
N ASN A 218 -7.91 5.33 4.65
CA ASN A 218 -9.10 5.82 3.95
C ASN A 218 -8.74 6.65 2.70
N PRO A 219 -9.52 6.56 1.60
CA PRO A 219 -9.32 7.42 0.45
C PRO A 219 -9.66 8.88 0.78
N GLN A 220 -8.91 9.83 0.20
CA GLN A 220 -9.22 11.26 0.23
C GLN A 220 -9.23 11.83 -1.18
N VAL A 221 -10.21 12.68 -1.47
CA VAL A 221 -10.31 13.36 -2.77
C VAL A 221 -9.07 14.25 -2.98
N LEU A 222 -8.53 14.24 -4.19
CA LEU A 222 -7.26 14.86 -4.60
C LEU A 222 -5.97 14.18 -4.13
N ASP A 223 -6.04 13.04 -3.43
CA ASP A 223 -4.84 12.27 -3.14
C ASP A 223 -4.20 11.76 -4.43
N ASN A 224 -2.89 11.96 -4.53
CA ASN A 224 -2.09 11.24 -5.50
C ASN A 224 -2.01 9.78 -5.06
N VAL A 225 -2.24 8.87 -6.01
CA VAL A 225 -2.23 7.43 -5.78
C VAL A 225 -1.41 6.70 -6.84
N LEU A 226 -0.94 5.51 -6.48
CA LEU A 226 -0.31 4.54 -7.35
C LEU A 226 -1.21 3.32 -7.45
N THR A 227 -1.53 2.88 -8.66
CA THR A 227 -2.15 1.59 -8.89
C THR A 227 -1.11 0.60 -9.40
N MET A 228 -1.20 -0.65 -8.97
CA MET A 228 -0.32 -1.74 -9.42
C MET A 228 -1.17 -2.92 -9.87
N GLY A 229 -0.79 -3.58 -10.96
CA GLY A 229 -1.55 -4.73 -11.47
C GLY A 229 -0.86 -5.41 -12.65
N TYR A 230 -1.55 -6.39 -13.23
CA TYR A 230 -1.07 -7.25 -14.31
C TYR A 230 -2.02 -7.19 -15.52
N PRO A 231 -2.17 -6.03 -16.17
CA PRO A 231 -2.98 -5.92 -17.38
C PRO A 231 -2.34 -6.75 -18.50
N PRO A 232 -3.13 -7.39 -19.38
CA PRO A 232 -2.59 -8.15 -20.50
C PRO A 232 -1.91 -7.19 -21.48
N ILE A 233 -0.62 -7.43 -21.75
CA ILE A 233 0.18 -6.61 -22.67
C ILE A 233 0.33 -7.35 -23.99
N GLN A 234 -0.21 -6.77 -25.07
CA GLN A 234 -0.08 -7.33 -26.41
C GLN A 234 1.40 -7.53 -26.77
N GLY A 235 1.74 -8.73 -27.25
CA GLY A 235 3.11 -9.11 -27.60
C GLY A 235 3.90 -9.76 -26.47
N PHE A 236 3.35 -9.85 -25.27
CA PHE A 236 3.94 -10.56 -24.13
C PHE A 236 3.02 -11.67 -23.66
N THR A 237 3.58 -12.85 -23.42
CA THR A 237 2.86 -14.02 -22.87
C THR A 237 2.95 -14.09 -21.35
N GLU A 238 3.89 -13.37 -20.75
CA GLU A 238 4.14 -13.36 -19.31
C GLU A 238 3.30 -12.27 -18.62
N ALA A 239 2.91 -12.54 -17.36
CA ALA A 239 2.25 -11.57 -16.51
C ALA A 239 3.23 -10.46 -16.12
N ILE A 240 3.11 -9.29 -16.76
CA ILE A 240 3.96 -8.12 -16.51
C ILE A 240 3.25 -7.19 -15.53
N GLN A 241 3.92 -6.89 -14.42
CA GLN A 241 3.42 -5.92 -13.47
C GLN A 241 3.57 -4.49 -14.02
N VAL A 242 2.45 -3.80 -14.17
CA VAL A 242 2.36 -2.40 -14.58
C VAL A 242 2.02 -1.55 -13.37
N SER A 243 2.52 -0.31 -13.34
CA SER A 243 2.19 0.65 -12.30
C SER A 243 1.86 2.00 -12.93
N GLU A 244 0.77 2.62 -12.48
CA GLU A 244 0.27 3.89 -12.99
C GLU A 244 -0.01 4.86 -11.85
N THR A 245 0.37 6.12 -12.02
CA THR A 245 0.03 7.18 -11.05
C THR A 245 -1.29 7.85 -11.43
N ALA A 246 -2.13 8.12 -10.45
CA ALA A 246 -3.43 8.76 -10.62
C ALA A 246 -3.72 9.75 -9.50
N THR A 247 -4.88 10.39 -9.57
CA THR A 247 -5.46 11.18 -8.49
C THR A 247 -6.87 10.69 -8.19
N ILE A 248 -7.27 10.67 -6.92
CA ILE A 248 -8.66 10.42 -6.52
C ILE A 248 -9.51 11.63 -6.93
N ALA A 249 -10.44 11.44 -7.85
CA ALA A 249 -11.22 12.51 -8.45
C ALA A 249 -12.45 12.89 -7.61
N THR A 250 -13.17 11.91 -7.08
CA THR A 250 -14.36 12.12 -6.23
C THR A 250 -14.75 10.82 -5.53
N ASP A 251 -15.39 10.95 -4.37
CA ASP A 251 -16.18 9.87 -3.77
C ASP A 251 -17.47 9.65 -4.57
N LEU A 252 -17.89 8.40 -4.68
CA LEU A 252 -19.21 7.98 -5.16
C LEU A 252 -20.01 7.47 -3.95
N LYS A 253 -20.35 8.36 -3.02
CA LYS A 253 -21.22 8.02 -1.89
C LYS A 253 -22.68 8.26 -2.27
N SER A 254 -23.48 7.20 -2.29
CA SER A 254 -24.94 7.34 -2.40
C SER A 254 -25.50 8.08 -1.18
N SER A 255 -25.95 9.31 -1.38
CA SER A 255 -26.56 10.15 -0.36
C SER A 255 -27.94 9.58 0.05
N THR A 256 -28.00 8.78 1.12
CA THR A 256 -29.29 8.41 1.73
C THR A 256 -29.81 9.48 2.71
N GLY A 257 -29.36 10.74 2.61
CA GLY A 257 -29.56 11.75 3.66
C GLY A 257 -30.21 13.09 3.27
N GLN A 258 -30.20 13.52 2.00
CA GLN A 258 -30.96 14.70 1.59
C GLN A 258 -31.55 14.51 0.19
N VAL A 259 -32.88 14.47 0.12
CA VAL A 259 -33.62 14.51 -1.13
C VAL A 259 -33.52 15.92 -1.71
N THR A 260 -32.48 16.16 -2.48
CA THR A 260 -32.39 17.30 -3.41
C THR A 260 -32.34 16.73 -4.82
N GLY A 261 -33.49 16.27 -5.30
CA GLY A 261 -33.70 15.72 -6.64
C GLY A 261 -33.99 14.23 -6.64
N THR A 262 -35.19 13.84 -7.10
CA THR A 262 -35.53 12.45 -7.40
C THR A 262 -34.90 12.05 -8.74
N GLY A 263 -33.59 11.83 -8.74
CA GLY A 263 -32.89 11.07 -9.77
C GLY A 263 -32.57 9.69 -9.19
N LYS A 264 -33.08 8.61 -9.82
CA LYS A 264 -32.57 7.27 -9.53
C LYS A 264 -31.10 7.25 -9.96
N HIS A 265 -30.16 6.99 -9.05
CA HIS A 265 -28.78 6.70 -9.43
C HIS A 265 -28.81 5.49 -10.38
N TYR A 266 -28.28 5.64 -11.60
CA TYR A 266 -28.17 4.54 -12.56
C TYR A 266 -27.18 3.44 -12.08
N TRP A 267 -26.39 3.74 -11.04
CA TRP A 267 -25.34 2.89 -10.48
C TRP A 267 -25.73 2.39 -9.09
N GLY A 268 -26.55 1.33 -9.06
CA GLY A 268 -27.17 0.77 -7.86
C GLY A 268 -26.25 0.74 -6.63
N GLY A 269 -26.61 1.51 -5.60
CA GLY A 269 -26.17 1.27 -4.23
C GLY A 269 -24.68 1.41 -3.92
N MET A 270 -23.86 2.01 -4.77
CA MET A 270 -22.44 2.26 -4.47
C MET A 270 -22.29 3.22 -3.27
N LYS A 271 -22.12 2.68 -2.06
CA LYS A 271 -21.87 3.47 -0.86
C LYS A 271 -20.38 3.73 -0.62
N ASP A 272 -19.50 2.91 -1.21
CA ASP A 272 -18.07 2.88 -0.84
C ASP A 272 -17.13 2.88 -2.06
N HIS A 273 -17.54 3.50 -3.17
CA HIS A 273 -16.70 3.60 -4.37
C HIS A 273 -16.11 4.99 -4.53
N PHE A 274 -15.00 5.10 -5.26
CA PHE A 274 -14.42 6.38 -5.67
C PHE A 274 -13.84 6.29 -7.09
N LEU A 275 -13.73 7.45 -7.74
CA LEU A 275 -13.15 7.56 -9.07
C LEU A 275 -11.67 7.93 -8.99
N ILE A 276 -10.85 7.30 -9.84
CA ILE A 276 -9.44 7.66 -10.04
C ILE A 276 -9.20 8.14 -11.46
N SER A 277 -8.30 9.10 -11.64
CA SER A 277 -8.00 9.67 -12.96
C SER A 277 -7.20 8.76 -13.89
N ALA A 278 -6.75 7.58 -13.41
CA ALA A 278 -6.08 6.60 -14.25
C ALA A 278 -7.11 5.75 -15.02
N ARG A 279 -6.77 5.42 -16.26
CA ARG A 279 -7.57 4.50 -17.06
C ARG A 279 -7.25 3.07 -16.64
N VAL A 280 -8.15 2.49 -15.86
CA VAL A 280 -8.07 1.08 -15.49
C VAL A 280 -8.46 0.24 -16.71
N LYS A 281 -7.57 -0.67 -17.12
CA LYS A 281 -7.83 -1.68 -18.16
C LYS A 281 -8.14 -3.03 -17.52
N GLY A 282 -8.71 -3.95 -18.29
CA GLY A 282 -8.79 -5.37 -17.90
C GLY A 282 -7.44 -5.88 -17.41
N GLY A 283 -7.44 -6.70 -16.36
CA GLY A 283 -6.24 -7.20 -15.67
C GLY A 283 -5.68 -6.33 -14.54
N ASN A 284 -6.06 -5.05 -14.43
CA ASN A 284 -5.79 -4.25 -13.23
C ASN A 284 -6.80 -4.51 -12.09
N SER A 285 -7.96 -5.10 -12.41
CA SER A 285 -9.01 -5.40 -11.45
C SER A 285 -8.51 -6.28 -10.31
N GLY A 286 -8.88 -5.93 -9.08
CA GLY A 286 -8.40 -6.50 -7.83
C GLY A 286 -7.05 -5.94 -7.36
N GLY A 287 -6.34 -5.14 -8.16
CA GLY A 287 -5.09 -4.48 -7.78
C GLY A 287 -5.27 -3.36 -6.76
N PRO A 288 -4.24 -3.03 -5.96
CA PRO A 288 -4.33 -2.00 -4.94
C PRO A 288 -4.30 -0.58 -5.53
N VAL A 289 -5.02 0.33 -4.87
CA VAL A 289 -4.86 1.79 -4.99
C VAL A 289 -4.10 2.27 -3.76
N ILE A 290 -2.90 2.83 -3.94
CA ILE A 290 -1.93 3.09 -2.88
C ILE A 290 -1.67 4.59 -2.74
N ASN A 291 -1.78 5.17 -1.55
CA ASN A 291 -1.49 6.59 -1.33
C ASN A 291 0.01 6.89 -1.19
N ARG A 292 0.37 8.18 -1.02
CA ARG A 292 1.78 8.64 -0.87
C ARG A 292 2.53 8.05 0.33
N TYR A 293 1.82 7.43 1.26
CA TYR A 293 2.38 6.80 2.46
C TYR A 293 2.57 5.29 2.31
N GLY A 294 2.32 4.75 1.11
CA GLY A 294 2.37 3.33 0.85
C GLY A 294 1.19 2.56 1.43
N LEU A 295 0.10 3.21 1.85
CA LEU A 295 -1.09 2.58 2.42
C LEU A 295 -2.13 2.35 1.32
N VAL A 296 -2.85 1.23 1.39
CA VAL A 296 -3.92 0.92 0.44
C VAL A 296 -5.20 1.64 0.86
N VAL A 297 -5.71 2.47 -0.05
CA VAL A 297 -6.95 3.24 0.13
C VAL A 297 -8.13 2.68 -0.65
N GLY A 298 -7.88 1.69 -1.52
CA GLY A 298 -8.92 0.98 -2.22
C GLY A 298 -8.42 -0.12 -3.13
N VAL A 299 -9.37 -0.78 -3.79
CA VAL A 299 -9.14 -1.88 -4.72
C VAL A 299 -9.71 -1.48 -6.06
N VAL A 300 -8.89 -1.54 -7.11
CA VAL A 300 -9.32 -1.29 -8.47
C VAL A 300 -10.36 -2.32 -8.87
N ILE A 301 -11.49 -1.90 -9.42
CA ILE A 301 -12.51 -2.81 -9.95
C ILE A 301 -12.86 -2.44 -11.39
N GLU A 302 -13.24 -3.44 -12.17
CA GLU A 302 -13.92 -3.23 -13.44
C GLU A 302 -15.43 -3.12 -13.18
N LEU A 303 -16.06 -2.05 -13.67
CA LEU A 303 -17.51 -1.94 -13.61
C LEU A 303 -18.13 -3.05 -14.45
N LEU A 304 -18.91 -3.93 -13.82
CA LEU A 304 -19.71 -4.94 -14.50
C LEU A 304 -20.56 -4.26 -15.58
N GLN A 305 -20.24 -4.54 -16.85
CA GLN A 305 -20.87 -3.89 -18.00
C GLN A 305 -22.36 -4.20 -18.06
N ASN A 306 -23.20 -3.16 -17.95
CA ASN A 306 -24.36 -3.04 -18.81
C ASN A 306 -24.00 -1.99 -19.88
N GLU A 307 -24.24 -2.33 -21.14
CA GLU A 307 -23.70 -1.70 -22.37
C GLU A 307 -24.08 -0.22 -22.60
N THR A 308 -23.75 0.69 -21.70
CA THR A 308 -23.86 2.12 -21.96
C THR A 308 -22.81 2.90 -21.16
N THR A 309 -21.58 2.81 -21.67
CA THR A 309 -20.49 3.80 -21.60
C THR A 309 -20.02 4.28 -20.21
N PRO A 310 -19.05 3.58 -19.60
CA PRO A 310 -18.03 4.18 -18.74
C PRO A 310 -16.77 4.63 -19.51
N ASP A 311 -16.57 4.09 -20.72
CA ASP A 311 -15.37 4.33 -21.55
C ASP A 311 -15.21 5.79 -22.02
N LEU A 312 -16.24 6.63 -21.84
CA LEU A 312 -16.24 8.03 -22.33
C LEU A 312 -15.60 9.04 -21.37
N LEU A 313 -15.47 8.75 -20.07
CA LEU A 313 -15.02 9.76 -19.09
C LEU A 313 -13.53 9.64 -18.73
N GLY A 314 -12.89 8.51 -19.04
CA GLY A 314 -11.45 8.31 -18.81
C GLY A 314 -11.05 8.11 -17.35
N TYR A 315 -12.00 7.79 -16.45
CA TYR A 315 -11.76 7.48 -15.05
C TYR A 315 -11.83 5.97 -14.79
N GLY A 316 -11.01 5.49 -13.86
CA GLY A 316 -11.13 4.18 -13.24
C GLY A 316 -12.03 4.23 -12.01
N VAL A 317 -12.53 3.07 -11.59
CA VAL A 317 -13.34 2.91 -10.39
C VAL A 317 -12.60 2.04 -9.38
N ALA A 318 -12.70 2.40 -8.10
CA ALA A 318 -12.17 1.60 -7.01
C ALA A 318 -13.19 1.48 -5.87
N ILE A 319 -13.15 0.35 -5.17
CA ILE A 319 -13.85 0.13 -3.89
C ILE A 319 -12.94 0.60 -2.75
N SER A 320 -13.48 1.31 -1.78
CA SER A 320 -12.74 1.75 -0.59
C SER A 320 -12.19 0.58 0.22
N SER A 321 -10.97 0.77 0.73
CA SER A 321 -10.34 -0.13 1.71
C SER A 321 -11.18 -0.35 2.97
N SER A 322 -12.08 0.57 3.33
CA SER A 322 -12.99 0.41 4.46
C SER A 322 -13.87 -0.83 4.35
N VAL A 323 -14.23 -1.25 3.13
CA VAL A 323 -14.99 -2.48 2.88
C VAL A 323 -14.17 -3.72 3.27
N ILE A 324 -12.85 -3.68 3.07
CA ILE A 324 -11.95 -4.75 3.53
C ILE A 324 -11.92 -4.79 5.05
N GLU A 325 -11.80 -3.63 5.71
CA GLU A 325 -11.85 -3.53 7.17
C GLU A 325 -13.16 -4.07 7.74
N ASP A 326 -14.30 -3.68 7.16
CA ASP A 326 -15.63 -4.13 7.57
C ASP A 326 -15.79 -5.65 7.45
N LEU A 327 -15.29 -6.25 6.36
CA LEU A 327 -15.28 -7.70 6.17
C LEU A 327 -14.43 -8.41 7.24
N LEU A 328 -13.22 -7.89 7.51
CA LEU A 328 -12.32 -8.46 8.52
C LEU A 328 -12.90 -8.38 9.93
N ILE A 329 -13.44 -7.23 10.32
CA ILE A 329 -14.04 -7.00 11.64
C ILE A 329 -15.29 -7.87 11.83
N SER A 330 -16.14 -7.96 10.80
CA SER A 330 -17.36 -8.79 10.82
C SER A 330 -17.02 -10.28 10.93
N ARG A 331 -15.98 -10.74 10.22
CA ARG A 331 -15.48 -12.12 10.32
C ARG A 331 -14.98 -12.46 11.73
N GLU A 332 -14.28 -11.54 12.37
CA GLU A 332 -13.74 -11.74 13.72
C GLU A 332 -14.84 -11.70 14.82
N GLY A 333 -16.08 -11.38 14.46
CA GLY A 333 -17.19 -11.27 15.40
C GLY A 333 -17.08 -10.07 16.35
N LYS A 334 -16.20 -9.11 16.04
CA LYS A 334 -15.98 -7.91 16.86
C LYS A 334 -17.13 -6.91 16.70
N GLU A 335 -17.58 -6.70 15.48
CA GLU A 335 -18.73 -5.85 15.14
C GLU A 335 -19.33 -6.32 13.83
N HIS A 336 -20.66 -6.34 13.70
CA HIS A 336 -21.32 -6.73 12.47
C HIS A 336 -21.54 -5.50 11.57
N LYS A 337 -20.56 -5.22 10.70
CA LYS A 337 -20.58 -4.09 9.76
C LYS A 337 -21.12 -4.46 8.39
N ILE A 338 -20.83 -5.69 7.94
CA ILE A 338 -21.23 -6.19 6.62
C ILE A 338 -21.57 -7.68 6.69
N ASP A 339 -22.63 -8.07 5.97
CA ASP A 339 -22.96 -9.47 5.73
C ASP A 339 -21.95 -10.11 4.77
N PHE A 340 -21.41 -11.26 5.16
CA PHE A 340 -20.43 -11.99 4.38
C PHE A 340 -20.81 -13.46 4.25
N GLU A 341 -20.27 -14.10 3.22
CA GLU A 341 -20.37 -15.54 3.01
C GLU A 341 -18.97 -16.14 2.92
N LYS A 342 -18.85 -17.38 3.41
CA LYS A 342 -17.65 -18.19 3.24
C LYS A 342 -17.83 -19.01 1.97
N LEU A 343 -16.96 -18.79 0.98
CA LEU A 343 -17.00 -19.52 -0.28
C LEU A 343 -16.41 -20.92 -0.12
N THR A 344 -17.03 -21.90 -0.76
CA THR A 344 -16.53 -23.28 -0.84
C THR A 344 -15.57 -23.41 -2.02
N PHE A 345 -14.53 -24.21 -1.84
CA PHE A 345 -13.52 -24.43 -2.86
C PHE A 345 -12.88 -25.81 -2.76
N GLU A 346 -12.34 -26.27 -3.88
CA GLU A 346 -11.49 -27.45 -3.99
C GLU A 346 -10.09 -27.03 -4.47
N THR A 347 -9.04 -27.76 -4.08
CA THR A 347 -7.64 -27.41 -4.38
C THR A 347 -6.94 -28.54 -5.11
N ASN A 348 -5.96 -28.22 -5.96
CA ASN A 348 -5.00 -29.16 -6.52
C ASN A 348 -3.58 -28.54 -6.57
N GLU A 349 -2.64 -29.24 -7.20
CA GLU A 349 -1.26 -28.77 -7.37
C GLU A 349 -1.10 -27.54 -8.27
N PHE A 350 -2.15 -27.15 -9.02
CA PHE A 350 -2.13 -26.01 -9.95
C PHE A 350 -2.91 -24.80 -9.43
N GLY A 351 -3.66 -24.94 -8.33
CA GLY A 351 -4.48 -23.87 -7.76
C GLY A 351 -5.75 -24.37 -7.09
N PHE A 352 -6.85 -23.64 -7.26
CA PHE A 352 -8.13 -23.96 -6.65
C PHE A 352 -9.32 -23.59 -7.54
N TRP A 353 -10.49 -24.16 -7.26
CA TRP A 353 -11.77 -23.83 -7.91
C TRP A 353 -12.80 -23.48 -6.85
N LEU A 354 -13.61 -22.44 -7.09
CA LEU A 354 -14.80 -22.20 -6.28
C LEU A 354 -15.92 -23.17 -6.69
N THR A 355 -16.59 -23.75 -5.69
CA THR A 355 -17.69 -24.73 -5.86
C THR A 355 -19.08 -24.15 -5.61
#